data_AF-A0A7S2D6K4-F1
#
_entry.id   AF-A0A7S2D6K4-F1
#
_cell.length_a   1.000
_cell.length_b   1.000
_cell.length_c   1.000
_cell.angle_alpha   90.00
_cell.angle_beta   90.00
_cell.angle_gamma   90.00
#
_symmetry.space_group_name_H-M   'P 1'
#
loop_
_entity.id
_entity.type
_entity.pdbx_description
1 polymer ?
#
loop_
_entity_poly.entity_id
_entity_poly.type
_entity_poly.pdbx_seq_one_letter_code
_entity_poly.pdbx_strand_id
1 'polypeptide(L)'
;MRGRAPIPRPRPVKTPFGQGALRLGRALHATEERTARLGKLATKSSLFDDPAAEIGEISNAVRQELAAAGASLEALRSSIRPRGRQFATHADAVLAWLHTQLESVTKGFQEALKQREATISNKE
;
A
#
# COMPACT_ATOMS: atom_id res chain seq x y z
N MET A 1 30.21 43.64 7.54
CA MET A 1 29.77 42.67 6.52
C MET A 1 30.45 41.32 6.75
N ARG A 2 29.68 40.24 6.86
CA ARG A 2 29.97 38.86 6.38
C ARG A 2 28.87 37.93 6.90
N GLY A 3 27.74 37.90 6.18
CA GLY A 3 26.72 36.88 6.37
C GLY A 3 27.32 35.52 6.03
N ARG A 4 27.32 34.60 6.99
CA ARG A 4 27.66 33.19 6.74
C ARG A 4 26.65 32.64 5.73
N ALA A 5 27.14 32.22 4.57
CA ALA A 5 26.32 31.53 3.59
C ALA A 5 25.72 30.26 4.23
N PRO A 6 24.44 29.95 3.99
CA PRO A 6 23.85 28.70 4.46
C PRO A 6 24.54 27.53 3.76
N ILE A 7 25.15 26.65 4.55
CA ILE A 7 25.67 25.37 4.08
C ILE A 7 24.52 24.61 3.39
N PRO A 8 24.64 24.26 2.09
CA PRO A 8 23.63 23.46 1.43
C PRO A 8 23.60 22.09 2.13
N ARG A 9 22.48 21.78 2.79
CA ARG A 9 22.26 20.45 3.37
C ARG A 9 22.43 19.44 2.23
N PRO A 10 23.31 18.43 2.37
CA PRO A 10 23.41 17.39 1.35
C PRO A 10 22.02 16.79 1.17
N ARG A 11 21.48 16.88 -0.04
CA ARG A 11 20.20 16.27 -0.38
C ARG A 11 20.34 14.78 -0.04
N PRO A 12 19.41 14.19 0.74
CA PRO A 12 19.52 12.79 1.11
C PRO A 12 19.64 11.97 -0.17
N VAL A 13 20.78 11.29 -0.31
CA VAL A 13 21.09 10.47 -1.47
C VAL A 13 20.02 9.38 -1.50
N LYS A 14 19.20 9.34 -2.54
CA LYS A 14 18.09 8.39 -2.65
C LYS A 14 18.68 6.98 -2.73
N THR A 15 18.79 6.30 -1.59
CA THR A 15 19.33 4.94 -1.52
C THR A 15 18.43 3.99 -2.29
N PRO A 16 18.96 2.88 -2.85
CA PRO A 16 18.13 1.87 -3.51
C PRO A 16 17.03 1.34 -2.58
N PHE A 17 17.34 1.19 -1.28
CA PHE A 17 16.35 0.89 -0.24
C PHE A 17 15.26 1.97 -0.16
N GLY A 18 15.63 3.24 -0.04
CA GLY A 18 14.67 4.35 0.05
C GLY A 18 13.80 4.49 -1.19
N GLN A 19 14.33 4.19 -2.38
CA GLN A 19 13.55 4.17 -3.62
C GLN A 19 12.57 2.99 -3.65
N GLY A 20 13.00 1.80 -3.22
CA GLY A 20 12.13 0.63 -3.09
C GLY A 20 11.00 0.86 -2.08
N ALA A 21 11.33 1.37 -0.90
CA ALA A 21 10.37 1.72 0.14
C ALA A 21 9.36 2.77 -0.34
N LEU A 22 9.81 3.82 -1.02
CA LEU A 22 8.93 4.86 -1.58
C LEU A 22 7.99 4.29 -2.65
N ARG A 23 8.49 3.42 -3.53
CA ARG A 23 7.67 2.77 -4.57
C ARG A 23 6.61 1.88 -3.94
N LEU A 24 6.98 1.08 -2.94
CA LEU A 24 6.05 0.20 -2.24
C LEU A 24 5.00 1.01 -1.46
N GLY A 25 5.40 2.06 -0.74
CA GLY A 25 4.46 2.93 -0.03
C GLY A 25 3.45 3.60 -0.98
N ARG A 26 3.89 4.04 -2.16
CA ARG A 26 2.99 4.57 -3.20
C ARG A 26 2.05 3.51 -3.76
N ALA A 27 2.54 2.29 -4.00
CA ALA A 27 1.72 1.19 -4.48
C ALA A 27 0.64 0.84 -3.43
N LEU A 28 1.02 0.70 -2.17
CA LEU A 28 0.09 0.42 -1.07
C LEU A 28 -1.00 1.48 -0.94
N HIS A 29 -0.65 2.77 -1.04
CA HIS A 29 -1.64 3.84 -0.98
C HIS A 29 -2.60 3.82 -2.17
N ALA A 30 -2.12 3.53 -3.38
CA ALA A 30 -2.99 3.35 -4.53
C ALA A 30 -3.92 2.13 -4.37
N THR A 31 -3.44 1.04 -3.77
CA THR A 31 -4.26 -0.14 -3.44
C THR A 31 -5.28 0.15 -2.34
N GLU A 32 -4.92 0.98 -1.35
CA GLU A 32 -5.83 1.46 -0.30
C GLU A 32 -7.00 2.25 -0.91
N GLU A 33 -6.72 3.19 -1.80
CA GLU A 33 -7.74 3.98 -2.50
C GLU A 33 -8.70 3.09 -3.31
N ARG A 34 -8.15 2.11 -4.04
CA ARG A 34 -8.95 1.11 -4.77
C ARG A 34 -9.82 0.28 -3.84
N THR A 35 -9.28 -0.13 -2.70
CA THR A 35 -10.00 -0.89 -1.68
C THR A 35 -11.15 -0.07 -1.08
N ALA A 36 -10.91 1.21 -0.78
CA ALA A 36 -11.95 2.12 -0.30
C ALA A 36 -13.04 2.33 -1.36
N ARG A 37 -12.67 2.42 -2.65
CA ARG A 37 -13.62 2.49 -3.76
C ARG A 37 -14.42 1.19 -3.88
N LEU A 38 -13.78 0.03 -3.73
CA LEU A 38 -14.45 -1.28 -3.73
C LEU A 38 -15.52 -1.37 -2.64
N GLY A 39 -15.23 -0.92 -1.40
CA GLY A 39 -16.24 -0.89 -0.32
C GLY A 39 -17.43 0.03 -0.63
N LYS A 40 -17.17 1.20 -1.24
CA LYS A 40 -18.24 2.10 -1.69
C LYS A 40 -19.09 1.50 -2.82
N LEU A 41 -18.49 0.75 -3.74
CA LEU A 41 -19.22 0.06 -4.80
C LEU A 41 -20.02 -1.13 -4.25
N ALA A 42 -19.44 -1.87 -3.30
CA ALA A 42 -20.11 -2.99 -2.64
C ALA A 42 -21.41 -2.54 -1.93
N THR A 43 -21.42 -1.35 -1.34
CA THR A 43 -22.63 -0.79 -0.67
C THR A 43 -23.67 -0.20 -1.63
N LYS A 44 -23.26 0.26 -2.83
CA LYS A 44 -24.14 0.95 -3.80
C LYS A 44 -24.68 0.07 -4.92
N SER A 45 -24.47 -1.25 -4.87
CA SER A 45 -24.87 -2.18 -5.92
C SER A 45 -26.36 -2.03 -6.29
N SER A 46 -26.63 -1.45 -7.47
CA SER A 46 -27.98 -1.21 -8.00
C SER A 46 -28.36 -2.33 -8.96
N LEU A 47 -29.62 -2.75 -8.96
CA LEU A 47 -30.16 -3.91 -9.69
C LEU A 47 -30.07 -3.79 -11.22
N PHE A 48 -29.85 -2.59 -11.75
CA PHE A 48 -29.93 -2.28 -13.18
C PHE A 48 -28.57 -2.01 -13.84
N ASP A 49 -27.51 -1.84 -13.03
CA ASP A 49 -26.17 -1.51 -13.49
C ASP A 49 -25.22 -2.37 -12.66
N ASP A 50 -25.12 -3.65 -13.05
CA ASP A 50 -24.51 -4.70 -12.23
C ASP A 50 -23.01 -4.43 -12.05
N PRO A 51 -22.57 -3.89 -10.91
CA PRO A 51 -21.17 -3.58 -10.71
C PRO A 51 -20.39 -4.85 -10.38
N ALA A 52 -21.00 -6.06 -10.45
CA ALA A 52 -20.33 -7.32 -10.15
C ALA A 52 -19.07 -7.54 -11.00
N ALA A 53 -19.10 -7.12 -12.27
CA ALA A 53 -17.94 -7.17 -13.17
C ALA A 53 -16.84 -6.20 -12.69
N GLU A 54 -17.15 -4.91 -12.49
CA GLU A 54 -16.19 -3.89 -12.04
C GLU A 54 -15.62 -4.23 -10.65
N ILE A 55 -16.47 -4.70 -9.72
CA ILE A 55 -16.04 -5.17 -8.38
C ILE A 55 -15.13 -6.40 -8.53
N GLY A 56 -15.43 -7.33 -9.45
CA GLY A 56 -14.57 -8.47 -9.75
C GLY A 56 -13.20 -8.06 -10.28
N GLU A 57 -13.16 -7.12 -11.22
CA GLU A 57 -11.93 -6.56 -11.79
C GLU A 57 -11.11 -5.81 -10.74
N ILE A 58 -11.73 -4.90 -9.97
CA ILE A 58 -11.05 -4.18 -8.88
C ILE A 58 -10.54 -5.17 -7.83
N SER A 59 -11.32 -6.20 -7.49
CA SER A 59 -10.89 -7.22 -6.52
C SER A 59 -9.70 -8.03 -7.03
N ASN A 60 -9.71 -8.40 -8.31
CA ASN A 60 -8.58 -9.10 -8.93
C ASN A 60 -7.33 -8.22 -8.98
N ALA A 61 -7.47 -6.94 -9.33
CA ALA A 61 -6.39 -5.98 -9.33
C ALA A 61 -5.81 -5.80 -7.92
N VAL A 62 -6.65 -5.58 -6.90
CA VAL A 62 -6.22 -5.43 -5.49
C VAL A 62 -5.52 -6.70 -5.00
N ARG A 63 -6.02 -7.90 -5.31
CA ARG A 63 -5.34 -9.16 -4.98
C ARG A 63 -3.93 -9.24 -5.56
N GLN A 64 -3.79 -8.90 -6.84
CA GLN A 64 -2.49 -8.91 -7.53
C GLN A 64 -1.55 -7.84 -6.94
N GLU A 65 -2.06 -6.65 -6.65
CA GLU A 65 -1.30 -5.56 -6.04
C GLU A 65 -0.81 -5.92 -4.63
N LEU A 66 -1.66 -6.53 -3.79
CA LEU A 66 -1.29 -7.00 -2.46
C LEU A 66 -0.22 -8.10 -2.53
N ALA A 67 -0.35 -9.04 -3.46
CA ALA A 67 0.66 -10.07 -3.68
C ALA A 67 2.01 -9.46 -4.14
N ALA A 68 1.96 -8.52 -5.08
CA ALA A 68 3.13 -7.79 -5.55
C ALA A 68 3.77 -6.92 -4.44
N ALA A 69 2.95 -6.32 -3.58
CA ALA A 69 3.39 -5.54 -2.44
C ALA A 69 4.10 -6.41 -1.40
N GLY A 70 3.55 -7.60 -1.10
CA GLY A 70 4.20 -8.58 -0.20
C GLY A 70 5.54 -9.06 -0.75
N ALA A 71 5.60 -9.42 -2.03
CA ALA A 71 6.86 -9.81 -2.68
C ALA A 71 7.89 -8.67 -2.70
N SER A 72 7.44 -7.43 -2.92
CA SER A 72 8.29 -6.25 -2.88
C SER A 72 8.81 -5.94 -1.48
N LEU A 73 8.00 -6.18 -0.44
CA LEU A 73 8.39 -6.00 0.96
C LEU A 73 9.49 -7.00 1.34
N GLU A 74 9.34 -8.27 0.96
CA GLU A 74 10.36 -9.30 1.20
C GLU A 74 11.64 -9.02 0.41
N ALA A 75 11.53 -8.62 -0.86
CA ALA A 75 12.69 -8.20 -1.65
C ALA A 75 13.39 -6.97 -1.02
N LEU A 76 12.62 -6.01 -0.51
CA LEU A 76 13.15 -4.83 0.17
C LEU A 76 13.89 -5.24 1.45
N ARG A 77 13.36 -6.18 2.22
CA ARG A 77 14.00 -6.74 3.42
C ARG A 77 15.31 -7.44 3.07
N SER A 78 15.34 -8.28 2.04
CA SER A 78 16.57 -8.94 1.57
C SER A 78 17.61 -7.96 1.01
N SER A 79 17.17 -6.79 0.51
CA SER A 79 18.06 -5.75 -0.03
C SER A 79 18.79 -4.95 1.06
N ILE A 80 18.38 -5.06 2.32
CA ILE A 80 19.03 -4.36 3.43
C ILE A 80 20.42 -4.93 3.64
N ARG A 81 21.43 -4.18 3.20
CA ARG A 81 22.81 -4.36 3.63
C ARG A 81 23.09 -3.41 4.79
N PRO A 82 23.45 -3.89 5.99
CA PRO A 82 23.66 -3.04 7.15
C PRO A 82 24.84 -2.07 6.89
N ARG A 83 24.53 -0.81 6.58
CA ARG A 83 25.50 0.29 6.45
C ARG A 83 25.60 1.10 7.75
N GLY A 84 25.75 0.40 8.87
CA GLY A 84 25.79 0.97 10.21
C GLY A 84 24.44 0.91 10.97
N ARG A 85 24.50 1.14 12.28
CA ARG A 85 23.39 0.89 13.21
C ARG A 85 22.18 1.79 12.99
N GLN A 86 22.40 3.07 12.70
CA GLN A 86 21.32 4.02 12.40
C GLN A 86 20.55 3.66 11.12
N PHE A 87 21.24 3.22 10.06
CA PHE A 87 20.60 2.78 8.83
C PHE A 87 19.77 1.51 9.07
N ALA A 88 20.29 0.54 9.83
CA ALA A 88 19.56 -0.68 10.16
C ALA A 88 18.28 -0.38 10.96
N THR A 89 18.35 0.47 11.99
CA THR A 89 17.17 0.86 12.78
C THR A 89 16.15 1.62 11.93
N HIS A 90 16.60 2.54 11.06
CA HIS A 90 15.69 3.24 10.16
C HIS A 90 15.02 2.30 9.15
N ALA A 91 15.80 1.38 8.56
CA ALA A 91 15.28 0.42 7.60
C ALA A 91 14.26 -0.52 8.23
N ASP A 92 14.51 -0.99 9.45
CA ASP A 92 13.59 -1.82 10.23
C ASP A 92 12.27 -1.08 10.53
N ALA A 93 12.34 0.17 10.99
CA ALA A 93 11.16 1.00 11.22
C ALA A 93 10.32 1.23 9.94
N VAL A 94 10.99 1.43 8.79
CA VAL A 94 10.31 1.58 7.50
C VAL A 94 9.65 0.27 7.07
N LEU A 95 10.32 -0.88 7.24
CA LEU A 95 9.72 -2.18 6.95
C LEU A 95 8.52 -2.47 7.83
N ALA A 96 8.63 -2.20 9.14
CA ALA A 96 7.53 -2.38 10.09
C ALA A 96 6.32 -1.51 9.70
N TRP A 97 6.55 -0.25 9.35
CA TRP A 97 5.48 0.63 8.87
C TRP A 97 4.83 0.12 7.57
N LEU A 98 5.63 -0.30 6.58
CA LEU A 98 5.12 -0.87 5.33
C LEU A 98 4.32 -2.15 5.55
N HIS A 99 4.77 -3.00 6.49
CA HIS A 99 4.06 -4.22 6.88
C HIS A 99 2.70 -3.87 7.50
N THR A 100 2.65 -2.98 8.48
CA THR A 100 1.40 -2.53 9.10
C THR A 100 0.43 -1.92 8.08
N GLN A 101 0.94 -1.14 7.12
CA GLN A 101 0.11 -0.61 6.04
C GLN A 101 -0.45 -1.72 5.14
N LEU A 102 0.38 -2.68 4.72
CA LEU A 102 -0.06 -3.82 3.93
C LEU A 102 -1.14 -4.64 4.67
N GLU A 103 -0.96 -4.88 5.97
CA GLU A 103 -1.95 -5.56 6.81
C GLU A 103 -3.25 -4.76 6.90
N SER A 104 -3.19 -3.44 7.06
CA SER A 104 -4.36 -2.56 7.08
C SER A 104 -5.16 -2.63 5.77
N VAL A 105 -4.48 -2.49 4.63
CA VAL A 105 -5.11 -2.56 3.30
C VAL A 105 -5.71 -3.95 3.06
N THR A 106 -5.01 -5.01 3.48
CA THR A 106 -5.51 -6.39 3.38
C THR A 106 -6.79 -6.59 4.20
N LYS A 107 -6.84 -6.07 5.43
CA LYS A 107 -8.05 -6.12 6.29
C LYS A 107 -9.21 -5.34 5.67
N GLY A 108 -8.96 -4.12 5.19
CA GLY A 108 -9.97 -3.30 4.51
C GLY A 108 -10.52 -3.99 3.26
N PHE A 109 -9.66 -4.71 2.52
CA PHE A 109 -10.07 -5.47 1.34
C PHE A 109 -10.95 -6.66 1.72
N GLN A 110 -10.57 -7.42 2.75
CA GLN A 110 -11.40 -8.52 3.27
C GLN A 110 -12.77 -8.03 3.74
N GLU A 111 -12.83 -6.88 4.41
CA GLU A 111 -14.09 -6.28 4.85
C GLU A 111 -14.96 -5.85 3.66
N ALA A 112 -14.37 -5.24 2.63
CA ALA A 112 -15.08 -4.87 1.40
C ALA A 112 -15.66 -6.09 0.67
N LEU A 113 -14.94 -7.22 0.64
CA LEU A 113 -15.46 -8.48 0.09
C LEU A 113 -16.64 -9.00 0.92
N LYS A 114 -16.53 -9.02 2.25
CA LYS A 114 -17.62 -9.43 3.14
C LYS A 114 -18.87 -8.55 2.98
N GLN A 115 -18.69 -7.24 2.81
CA GLN A 115 -19.82 -6.34 2.55
C GLN A 115 -20.50 -6.62 1.22
N ARG A 116 -19.73 -6.99 0.18
CA ARG A 116 -20.29 -7.44 -1.10
C ARG A 116 -21.13 -8.71 -0.91
N GLU A 117 -20.57 -9.72 -0.23
CA GLU A 117 -21.27 -10.97 0.07
C GLU A 117 -22.58 -10.72 0.83
N ALA A 118 -22.54 -9.87 1.86
CA ALA A 118 -23.71 -9.49 2.63
C ALA A 118 -24.74 -8.71 1.80
N THR A 119 -24.31 -7.83 0.90
CA THR A 119 -25.21 -7.06 0.03
C THR A 119 -25.91 -7.95 -1.01
N ILE A 120 -25.23 -8.99 -1.49
CA ILE A 120 -25.83 -10.00 -2.37
C ILE A 120 -26.84 -10.84 -1.57
N SER A 121 -26.45 -11.36 -0.40
CA SER A 121 -27.30 -12.24 0.42
C SER A 121 -28.51 -11.54 1.04
N ASN A 122 -28.42 -10.25 1.39
CA ASN A 122 -29.54 -9.48 1.97
C ASN A 122 -30.53 -8.98 0.91
N LYS A 123 -30.28 -9.27 -0.37
CA LYS A 123 -31.15 -8.89 -1.50
C LYS A 123 -31.82 -10.10 -2.17
N GLU A 124 -31.59 -11.31 -1.67
CA GLU A 124 -32.41 -12.51 -1.91
C GLU A 124 -33.50 -12.64 -0.86
#